data_AF-A0A426TYN7-F1
#
_entry.id   AF-A0A426TYN7-F1
#
_cell.length_a   1.000
_cell.length_b   1.000
_cell.length_c   1.000
_cell.angle_alpha   90.00
_cell.angle_beta   90.00
_cell.angle_gamma   90.00
#
_symmetry.space_group_name_H-M   'P 1'
#
loop_
_entity.id
_entity.type
_entity.pdbx_description
1 polymer ?
#
loop_
_entity_poly.entity_id
_entity_poly.type
_entity_poly.pdbx_seq_one_letter_code
_entity_poly.pdbx_strand_id
1 'polypeptide(L)'
;MEIFFELQGFLIGLVGWAATVLIIQTAERLNVNDKRAMAVCSWVLWMIPAIGTLTLSGILTINTAALYVGATTLALGALVVLGALAGPRTRP
;
A
#
# COMPACT_ATOMS: atom_id res chain seq x y z
N MET A 1 -1.12 13.89 -23.80
CA MET A 1 -2.39 13.17 -23.49
C MET A 1 -2.09 11.77 -22.92
N GLU A 2 -1.01 11.10 -23.35
CA GLU A 2 -0.58 9.77 -22.86
C GLU A 2 -0.21 9.73 -21.37
N ILE A 3 0.51 10.74 -20.86
CA ILE A 3 0.87 10.87 -19.42
C ILE A 3 -0.35 10.81 -18.49
N PHE A 4 -1.51 11.32 -18.94
CA PHE A 4 -2.73 11.27 -18.12
C PHE A 4 -3.27 9.84 -17.97
N PHE A 5 -3.17 9.00 -19.00
CA PHE A 5 -3.60 7.59 -18.94
C PHE A 5 -2.65 6.75 -18.09
N GLU A 6 -1.37 7.04 -18.15
CA GLU A 6 -0.33 6.37 -17.36
C GLU A 6 -0.49 6.69 -15.87
N LEU A 7 -0.74 7.97 -15.56
CA LEU A 7 -1.00 8.41 -14.19
C LEU A 7 -2.35 7.91 -13.65
N GLN A 8 -3.35 7.73 -14.50
CA GLN A 8 -4.66 7.19 -14.10
C GLN A 8 -4.54 5.82 -13.45
N GLY A 9 -3.74 4.90 -14.01
CA GLY A 9 -3.54 3.58 -13.42
C GLY A 9 -2.94 3.64 -12.02
N PHE A 10 -1.94 4.51 -11.85
CA PHE A 10 -1.33 4.76 -10.54
C PHE A 10 -2.33 5.35 -9.54
N LEU A 11 -3.13 6.34 -9.95
CA LEU A 11 -4.17 6.96 -9.13
C LEU A 11 -5.27 5.97 -8.73
N ILE A 12 -5.71 5.11 -9.65
CA ILE A 12 -6.70 4.06 -9.37
C ILE A 12 -6.18 3.12 -8.29
N GLY A 13 -4.90 2.72 -8.37
CA GLY A 13 -4.28 1.89 -7.34
C GLY A 13 -4.23 2.57 -5.97
N LEU A 14 -3.84 3.85 -5.92
CA LEU A 14 -3.84 4.62 -4.67
C LEU A 14 -5.23 4.77 -4.06
N VAL A 15 -6.24 5.08 -4.89
CA VAL A 15 -7.63 5.21 -4.46
C VAL A 15 -8.17 3.87 -3.96
N GLY A 16 -7.89 2.78 -4.67
CA GLY A 16 -8.28 1.42 -4.26
C GLY A 16 -7.67 1.02 -2.91
N TRP A 17 -6.38 1.31 -2.72
CA TRP A 17 -5.70 1.10 -1.45
C TRP A 17 -6.33 1.93 -0.32
N ALA A 18 -6.52 3.24 -0.54
CA ALA A 18 -7.11 4.12 0.45
C ALA A 18 -8.53 3.68 0.85
N ALA A 19 -9.37 3.31 -0.12
CA ALA A 19 -10.71 2.78 0.14
C ALA A 19 -10.66 1.50 0.98
N THR A 20 -9.73 0.58 0.65
CA THR A 20 -9.53 -0.66 1.43
C THR A 20 -9.11 -0.34 2.87
N VAL A 21 -8.20 0.60 3.07
CA VAL A 21 -7.76 1.04 4.40
C VAL A 21 -8.92 1.63 5.19
N LEU A 22 -9.74 2.49 4.59
CA LEU A 22 -10.92 3.06 5.26
C LEU A 22 -11.87 1.97 5.75
N ILE A 23 -12.13 0.94 4.93
CA ILE A 23 -12.94 -0.21 5.34
C ILE A 23 -12.30 -0.94 6.52
N ILE A 24 -10.99 -1.24 6.45
CA ILE A 24 -10.25 -1.91 7.54
C ILE A 24 -10.34 -1.10 8.85
N GLN A 25 -10.28 0.24 8.79
CA GLN A 25 -10.39 1.08 10.00
C GLN A 25 -11.74 0.93 10.70
N THR A 26 -12.82 0.69 9.95
CA THR A 26 -14.17 0.48 10.51
C THR A 26 -14.37 -0.90 11.13
N ALA A 27 -13.45 -1.85 10.93
CA ALA A 27 -13.58 -3.19 11.50
C ALA A 27 -13.39 -3.17 13.02
N GLU A 28 -14.47 -3.38 13.78
CA GLU A 28 -14.42 -3.38 15.26
C GLU A 28 -13.72 -4.62 15.83
N ARG A 29 -13.74 -5.73 15.09
CA ARG A 29 -13.18 -7.02 15.54
C ARG A 29 -11.65 -7.10 15.46
N LEU A 30 -11.00 -6.14 14.81
CA LEU A 30 -9.56 -6.13 14.60
C LEU A 30 -8.89 -5.19 15.59
N ASN A 31 -7.78 -5.63 16.18
CA ASN A 31 -6.95 -4.75 16.98
C ASN A 31 -6.19 -3.75 16.07
N VAL A 32 -5.56 -2.74 16.67
CA VAL A 32 -4.85 -1.68 15.93
C VAL A 32 -3.69 -2.25 15.09
N ASN A 33 -2.97 -3.25 15.58
CA ASN A 33 -1.86 -3.87 14.85
C ASN A 33 -2.36 -4.70 13.67
N ASP A 34 -3.46 -5.43 13.81
CA ASP A 34 -4.07 -6.20 12.73
C ASP A 34 -4.53 -5.26 11.61
N LYS A 35 -5.18 -4.15 11.96
CA LYS A 35 -5.58 -3.10 11.00
C LYS A 35 -4.40 -2.55 10.22
N ARG A 36 -3.30 -2.25 10.94
CA ARG A 36 -2.06 -1.74 10.35
C ARG A 36 -1.40 -2.78 9.43
N ALA A 37 -1.31 -4.03 9.86
CA ALA A 37 -0.76 -5.11 9.05
C ALA A 37 -1.57 -5.31 7.77
N MET A 38 -2.91 -5.32 7.87
CA MET A 38 -3.79 -5.43 6.70
C MET A 38 -3.63 -4.26 5.72
N ALA A 39 -3.38 -3.04 6.21
CA ALA A 39 -3.07 -1.88 5.35
C ALA A 39 -1.77 -2.05 4.55
N VAL A 40 -0.76 -2.72 5.11
CA VAL A 40 0.48 -3.05 4.39
C VAL A 40 0.25 -4.17 3.39
N CYS A 41 -0.50 -5.22 3.75
CA CYS A 41 -0.82 -6.30 2.82
C CYS A 41 -1.64 -5.80 1.62
N SER A 42 -2.60 -4.90 1.85
CA SER A 42 -3.39 -4.30 0.77
C SER A 42 -2.58 -3.36 -0.11
N TRP A 43 -1.49 -2.76 0.40
CA TRP A 43 -0.60 -1.91 -0.41
C TRP A 43 -0.03 -2.69 -1.59
N VAL A 44 0.50 -3.88 -1.34
CA VAL A 44 1.08 -4.74 -2.40
C VAL A 44 0.02 -5.06 -3.45
N LEU A 45 -1.19 -5.45 -3.01
CA LEU A 45 -2.29 -5.82 -3.90
C LEU A 45 -2.64 -4.70 -4.89
N TRP A 46 -2.66 -3.45 -4.41
CA TRP A 46 -3.03 -2.29 -5.23
C TRP A 46 -1.87 -1.67 -5.99
N MET A 47 -0.63 -1.81 -5.52
CA MET A 47 0.54 -1.28 -6.24
C MET A 47 0.94 -2.13 -7.44
N ILE A 48 0.54 -3.41 -7.49
CA ILE A 48 0.70 -4.26 -8.68
C ILE A 48 0.00 -3.65 -9.90
N PRO A 49 -1.33 -3.37 -9.90
CA PRO A 49 -1.96 -2.69 -11.02
C PRO A 49 -1.49 -1.24 -11.17
N ALA A 50 -1.24 -0.51 -10.07
CA ALA A 50 -0.79 0.88 -10.12
C ALA A 50 0.49 1.05 -10.94
N ILE A 51 1.55 0.33 -10.57
CA ILE A 51 2.86 0.42 -11.20
C ILE A 51 2.94 -0.48 -12.45
N GLY A 52 2.11 -1.53 -12.52
CA GLY A 52 1.93 -2.36 -13.70
C GLY A 52 1.53 -1.55 -14.93
N THR A 53 0.64 -0.55 -14.79
CA THR A 53 0.29 0.35 -15.91
C THR A 53 1.46 1.19 -16.42
N LEU A 54 2.34 1.65 -15.53
CA LEU A 54 3.58 2.37 -15.88
C LEU A 54 4.59 1.44 -16.58
N THR A 55 4.55 0.16 -16.24
CA THR A 55 5.40 -0.85 -16.87
C THR A 55 4.90 -1.21 -18.27
N LEU A 56 3.57 -1.34 -18.43
CA LEU A 56 2.92 -1.64 -19.72
C LEU A 56 3.04 -0.49 -20.72
N SER A 57 3.14 0.76 -20.24
CA SER A 57 3.40 1.95 -21.06
C SER A 57 4.88 2.15 -21.39
N GLY A 58 5.78 1.32 -20.85
CA GLY A 58 7.22 1.41 -21.12
C GLY A 58 7.96 2.52 -20.36
N ILE A 59 7.29 3.21 -19.42
CA ILE A 59 7.92 4.24 -18.57
C ILE A 59 8.86 3.60 -17.54
N LEU A 60 8.45 2.46 -16.98
CA LEU A 60 9.22 1.72 -15.99
C LEU A 60 9.55 0.32 -16.50
N THR A 61 10.73 -0.18 -16.11
CA THR A 61 11.04 -1.60 -16.29
C THR A 61 10.38 -2.42 -15.17
N ILE A 62 10.10 -3.70 -15.44
CA ILE A 62 9.57 -4.63 -14.42
C ILE A 62 10.48 -4.67 -13.18
N ASN A 63 11.81 -4.63 -13.37
CA ASN A 63 12.76 -4.64 -12.26
C ASN A 63 12.62 -3.38 -11.40
N THR A 64 12.53 -2.20 -12.03
CA THR A 64 12.35 -0.93 -11.30
C THR A 64 11.01 -0.88 -10.58
N ALA A 65 9.95 -1.36 -11.23
CA ALA A 65 8.63 -1.48 -10.64
C ALA A 65 8.64 -2.36 -9.38
N ALA A 66 9.24 -3.55 -9.48
CA ALA A 66 9.36 -4.47 -8.35
C ALA A 66 10.16 -3.85 -7.19
N LEU A 67 11.24 -3.12 -7.49
CA LEU A 67 12.01 -2.40 -6.47
C LEU A 67 11.18 -1.31 -5.77
N TYR A 68 10.41 -0.51 -6.49
CA TYR A 68 9.55 0.50 -5.87
C TYR A 68 8.44 -0.10 -5.01
N VAL A 69 7.74 -1.12 -5.50
CA VAL A 69 6.72 -1.84 -4.72
C VAL A 69 7.36 -2.44 -3.47
N GLY A 70 8.47 -3.15 -3.61
CA GLY A 70 9.18 -3.79 -2.49
C GLY A 70 9.66 -2.78 -1.45
N ALA A 71 10.34 -1.72 -1.88
CA ALA A 71 10.88 -0.69 -0.98
C ALA A 71 9.77 0.05 -0.22
N THR A 72 8.68 0.43 -0.90
CA THR A 72 7.55 1.11 -0.24
C THR A 72 6.79 0.18 0.71
N THR A 73 6.65 -1.10 0.36
CA THR A 73 6.05 -2.11 1.25
C THR A 73 6.90 -2.30 2.51
N LEU A 74 8.22 -2.40 2.37
CA LEU A 74 9.13 -2.50 3.51
C LEU A 74 9.10 -1.24 4.38
N ALA A 75 9.05 -0.05 3.76
CA ALA A 75 8.93 1.21 4.49
C ALA A 75 7.63 1.27 5.30
N LEU A 76 6.49 0.91 4.70
CA LEU A 76 5.21 0.82 5.40
C LEU A 76 5.24 -0.24 6.51
N GLY A 77 5.81 -1.42 6.26
CA GLY A 77 6.00 -2.47 7.25
C GLY A 77 6.84 -1.99 8.44
N ALA A 78 7.93 -1.28 8.19
CA ALA A 78 8.76 -0.69 9.23
C ALA A 78 7.98 0.34 10.06
N LEU A 79 7.17 1.21 9.44
CA LEU A 79 6.30 2.14 10.16
C LEU A 79 5.29 1.43 11.05
N VAL A 80 4.72 0.31 10.60
CA VAL A 80 3.83 -0.51 11.42
C VAL A 80 4.56 -1.11 12.61
N VAL A 81 5.75 -1.66 12.41
CA VAL A 81 6.58 -2.23 13.48
C VAL A 81 6.95 -1.15 14.50
N LEU A 82 7.43 0.00 14.06
CA LEU A 82 7.74 1.13 14.93
C LEU A 82 6.52 1.59 15.72
N GLY A 83 5.36 1.69 15.06
CA GLY A 83 4.10 2.04 15.70
C GLY A 83 3.60 0.98 16.69
N ALA A 84 3.92 -0.30 16.48
CA ALA A 84 3.60 -1.39 17.39
C ALA A 84 4.52 -1.39 18.62
N LEU A 85 5.80 -1.04 18.43
CA LEU A 85 6.79 -0.92 19.51
C LEU A 85 6.59 0.34 20.37
N ALA A 86 6.14 1.45 19.76
CA ALA A 86 5.90 2.73 20.45
C ALA A 86 4.50 2.83 21.09
N GLY A 87 3.59 1.92 20.78
CA GLY A 87 2.26 1.89 21.38
C GLY A 87 2.32 1.55 22.87
N PRO A 88 1.54 2.21 23.75
CA PRO A 88 1.52 1.86 25.17
C PRO A 88 1.13 0.39 25.33
N ARG A 89 1.92 -0.34 26.14
CA ARG A 89 1.68 -1.73 26.60
C ARG A 89 0.47 -1.84 27.54
N THR A 90 -0.61 -1.11 27.27
CA THR A 90 -1.83 -1.11 28.06
C THR A 90 -3.00 -1.17 27.07
N ARG A 91 -3.71 -2.29 26.96
CA ARG A 91 -4.44 -2.95 28.04
C ARG A 91 -4.62 -4.46 27.76
N PRO A 92 -4.96 -5.25 28.82
CA PRO A 92 -4.96 -6.72 28.86
C PRO A 92 -5.76 -7.41 27.75
#